data_AF-A0A8S0XMH3-F1
#
_entry.id   AF-A0A8S0XMH3-F1
#
_cell.length_a   1.000
_cell.length_b   1.000
_cell.length_c   1.000
_cell.angle_alpha   90.00
_cell.angle_beta   90.00
_cell.angle_gamma   90.00
#
_symmetry.space_group_name_H-M   'P 1'
#
loop_
_entity.id
_entity.type
_entity.pdbx_description
1 polymer ?
#
loop_
_entity_poly.entity_id
_entity_poly.type
_entity_poly.pdbx_seq_one_letter_code
_entity_poly.pdbx_strand_id
1 'polypeptide(L)'
;MLDTECQTVPPLEVEEFLLNNSPPPDYLLPTVNDLLKASRSQLSIIQGEMDALAKLLGAVRQRFEATQQSINKYETILSPIRRVPADVLGEIFAHCLPTHRNPLFLSSEAPILPSHVCRSWRAMALSTPSLWARFHVSLPGVASELESESADTLLSGTSHTNNFLALYQQIMERRSNAVKEWLTRSGASPLSLSIFAQTTYRDFLTEITSRSAELVLDAIASCCERWKGIEFTMPLALYQKLEAKLNFRKPPCLTQIRISLDNRMHSPFAGDGAAPPPSVTLLSAPNVQGVSLSFPVTTQPFNFSSLDKHNEMAPIWDQLTRLFLHTMIPDTDVRLFLRACPRLIDCGLWAFAAADHFGTMVPTESDVPVGVISLPHLQIFKITDGGFPSTMRNTFASLFVPELRRIDYWRVHPYYDTSGSQPPPLALLEAGQSISTFHFDPQGVPKETIIQCLRTIPKLKHLIIGGRPAPHKPEIMPTNVWTPPFRTTALPLEDLVVREDAHLDDVDNDILLPSLETFEIYEPFANVSDSTLQKFICSRVGLAAARKGISSLRRVKGRFERPMQEDISGEVKQCGAEAGVDVGLELTYLTDNLETKNPFSVEFGLTQITRRTWIYSVLES
;
A
#
# COMPACT_ATOMS: atom_id res chain seq x y z
N MET A 1 61.49 -21.89 -18.17
CA MET A 1 62.07 -22.96 -18.99
C MET A 1 61.70 -24.24 -18.29
N LEU A 2 60.71 -24.94 -18.83
CA LEU A 2 60.29 -26.26 -18.39
C LEU A 2 61.32 -27.22 -18.99
N ASP A 3 62.24 -27.73 -18.20
CA ASP A 3 63.07 -28.86 -18.62
C ASP A 3 62.18 -30.10 -18.65
N THR A 4 61.64 -30.33 -19.83
CA THR A 4 61.11 -31.61 -20.29
C THR A 4 62.16 -32.71 -20.12
N GLU A 5 61.68 -33.85 -19.66
CA GLU A 5 62.26 -35.20 -19.84
C GLU A 5 63.47 -35.57 -19.00
N CYS A 6 63.17 -36.19 -17.86
CA CYS A 6 63.90 -37.39 -17.45
C CYS A 6 62.87 -38.48 -17.11
N GLN A 7 62.01 -38.82 -18.08
CA GLN A 7 61.36 -40.13 -18.06
C GLN A 7 62.46 -41.13 -18.39
N THR A 8 62.99 -41.80 -17.37
CA THR A 8 63.85 -42.97 -17.58
C THR A 8 62.97 -44.04 -18.22
N VAL A 9 62.92 -44.07 -19.55
CA VAL A 9 62.30 -45.15 -20.31
C VAL A 9 63.00 -46.44 -19.86
N PRO A 10 62.26 -47.42 -19.30
CA PRO A 10 62.88 -48.66 -18.89
C PRO A 10 63.55 -49.33 -20.11
N PRO A 11 64.66 -50.07 -19.92
CA PRO A 11 65.23 -50.87 -20.99
C PRO A 11 64.13 -51.75 -21.62
N LEU A 12 64.16 -51.94 -22.95
CA LEU A 12 63.17 -52.74 -23.71
C LEU A 12 62.88 -54.12 -23.08
N GLU A 13 63.90 -54.75 -22.50
CA GLU A 13 63.77 -56.05 -21.80
C GLU A 13 62.94 -55.96 -20.50
N VAL A 14 62.89 -54.81 -19.83
CA VAL A 14 62.04 -54.59 -18.65
C VAL A 14 60.60 -54.29 -19.06
N GLU A 15 60.39 -53.56 -20.17
CA GLU A 15 59.06 -53.24 -20.71
C GLU A 15 58.26 -54.50 -21.09
N GLU A 16 58.92 -55.53 -21.63
CA GLU A 16 58.27 -56.79 -22.00
C GLU A 16 57.58 -57.44 -20.79
N PHE A 17 58.21 -57.41 -19.61
CA PHE A 17 57.65 -57.94 -18.36
C PHE A 17 56.65 -56.98 -17.67
N LEU A 18 56.50 -55.74 -18.14
CA LEU A 18 55.39 -54.88 -17.69
C LEU A 18 54.07 -55.24 -18.37
N LEU A 19 54.13 -55.93 -19.51
CA LEU A 19 52.98 -56.28 -20.36
C LEU A 19 52.47 -57.71 -20.15
N ASN A 20 53.18 -58.53 -19.36
CA ASN A 20 52.80 -59.90 -19.05
C ASN A 20 53.15 -60.29 -17.60
N ASN A 21 52.70 -61.45 -17.12
CA ASN A 21 52.91 -61.92 -15.75
C ASN A 21 53.93 -63.08 -15.66
N SER A 22 54.88 -63.12 -16.60
CA SER A 22 55.95 -64.14 -16.61
C SER A 22 56.98 -63.82 -15.52
N PRO A 23 57.56 -64.83 -14.85
CA PRO A 23 58.59 -64.58 -13.84
C PRO A 23 59.83 -63.93 -14.50
N PRO A 24 60.29 -62.75 -14.03
CA PRO A 24 61.46 -62.12 -14.60
C PRO A 24 62.72 -62.94 -14.26
N PRO A 25 63.69 -63.02 -15.18
CA PRO A 25 64.91 -63.78 -14.94
C PRO A 25 65.81 -63.09 -13.90
N ASP A 26 66.54 -63.89 -13.11
CA ASP A 26 67.31 -63.43 -11.96
C ASP A 26 68.36 -62.35 -12.27
N TYR A 27 68.90 -62.34 -13.50
CA TYR A 27 69.89 -61.35 -13.94
C TYR A 27 69.28 -59.95 -14.19
N LEU A 28 67.96 -59.85 -14.38
CA LEU A 28 67.23 -58.61 -14.67
C LEU A 28 66.78 -57.89 -13.38
N LEU A 29 66.65 -58.63 -12.27
CA LEU A 29 66.25 -58.11 -10.96
C LEU A 29 67.16 -57.00 -10.41
N PRO A 30 68.50 -57.05 -10.54
CA PRO A 30 69.38 -55.95 -10.12
C PRO A 30 69.08 -54.65 -10.88
N THR A 31 68.91 -54.73 -12.21
CA THR A 31 68.61 -53.59 -13.08
C THR A 31 67.28 -52.93 -12.70
N VAL A 32 66.22 -53.71 -12.47
CA VAL A 32 64.92 -53.19 -12.02
C VAL A 32 65.02 -52.56 -10.62
N ASN A 33 65.76 -53.17 -9.70
CA ASN A 33 65.98 -52.60 -8.37
C ASN A 33 66.73 -51.26 -8.41
N ASP A 34 67.72 -51.11 -9.28
CA ASP A 34 68.47 -49.86 -9.42
C ASP A 34 67.63 -48.76 -10.07
N LEU A 35 66.82 -49.09 -11.08
CA LEU A 35 65.80 -48.17 -11.63
C LEU A 35 64.81 -47.74 -10.56
N LEU A 36 64.31 -48.67 -9.74
CA LEU A 36 63.39 -48.38 -8.66
C LEU A 36 64.01 -47.49 -7.58
N LYS A 37 65.29 -47.69 -7.22
CA LYS A 37 66.02 -46.80 -6.31
C LYS A 37 66.19 -45.39 -6.91
N ALA A 38 66.52 -45.30 -8.20
CA ALA A 38 66.66 -44.03 -8.90
C ALA A 38 65.31 -43.27 -8.93
N SER A 39 64.22 -43.95 -9.33
CA SER A 39 62.87 -43.38 -9.36
C SER A 39 62.39 -42.96 -7.97
N ARG A 40 62.66 -43.75 -6.92
CA ARG A 40 62.34 -43.37 -5.52
C ARG A 40 63.13 -42.12 -5.08
N SER A 41 64.39 -42.04 -5.47
CA SER A 41 65.23 -40.88 -5.15
C SER A 41 64.73 -39.62 -5.86
N GLN A 42 64.35 -39.73 -7.14
CA GLN A 42 63.76 -38.63 -7.91
C GLN A 42 62.42 -38.18 -7.34
N LEU A 43 61.54 -39.11 -6.94
CA LEU A 43 60.28 -38.79 -6.28
C LEU A 43 60.51 -38.03 -4.96
N SER A 44 61.51 -38.44 -4.18
CA SER A 44 61.87 -37.73 -2.94
C SER A 44 62.33 -36.29 -3.19
N ILE A 45 63.02 -36.02 -4.30
CA ILE A 45 63.45 -34.67 -4.68
C ILE A 45 62.23 -33.83 -5.07
N ILE A 46 61.37 -34.34 -5.96
CA ILE A 46 60.15 -33.66 -6.40
C ILE A 46 59.24 -33.36 -5.21
N GLN A 47 59.08 -34.30 -4.27
CA GLN A 47 58.30 -34.07 -3.05
C GLN A 47 58.88 -32.93 -2.21
N GLY A 48 60.21 -32.83 -2.10
CA GLY A 48 60.88 -31.71 -1.43
C GLY A 48 60.64 -30.37 -2.11
N GLU A 49 60.64 -30.34 -3.45
CA GLU A 49 60.28 -29.15 -4.24
C GLU A 49 58.82 -28.74 -4.05
N MET A 50 57.90 -29.71 -4.06
CA MET A 50 56.48 -29.48 -3.77
C MET A 50 56.29 -28.88 -2.38
N ASP A 51 56.97 -29.42 -1.36
CA ASP A 51 56.89 -28.93 0.01
C ASP A 51 57.49 -27.52 0.15
N ALA A 52 58.59 -27.23 -0.56
CA ALA A 52 59.21 -25.91 -0.59
C ALA A 52 58.31 -24.86 -1.27
N LEU A 53 57.72 -25.21 -2.43
CA LEU A 53 56.78 -24.36 -3.15
C LEU A 53 55.49 -24.14 -2.35
N ALA A 54 54.97 -25.17 -1.68
CA ALA A 54 53.81 -25.05 -0.80
C ALA A 54 54.09 -24.08 0.36
N LYS A 55 55.29 -24.14 0.97
CA LYS A 55 55.72 -23.17 2.00
C LYS A 55 55.82 -21.75 1.45
N LEU A 56 56.41 -21.58 0.26
CA LEU A 56 56.52 -20.27 -0.39
C LEU A 56 55.15 -19.67 -0.68
N LEU A 57 54.24 -20.47 -1.26
CA LEU A 57 52.87 -20.07 -1.57
C LEU A 57 52.11 -19.69 -0.30
N GLY A 58 52.29 -20.46 0.79
CA GLY A 58 51.73 -20.12 2.10
C GLY A 58 52.21 -18.75 2.62
N ALA A 59 53.51 -18.48 2.52
CA ALA A 59 54.08 -17.19 2.93
C ALA A 59 53.58 -16.01 2.08
N VAL A 60 53.47 -16.19 0.76
CA VAL A 60 52.93 -15.16 -0.15
C VAL A 60 51.45 -14.91 0.15
N ARG A 61 50.66 -15.96 0.40
CA ARG A 61 49.24 -15.84 0.75
C ARG A 61 49.04 -15.07 2.07
N GLN A 62 49.85 -15.34 3.09
CA GLN A 62 49.81 -14.58 4.34
C GLN A 62 50.14 -13.09 4.11
N ARG A 63 51.15 -12.78 3.29
CA ARG A 63 51.48 -11.39 2.94
C ARG A 63 50.35 -10.71 2.17
N PHE A 64 49.71 -11.43 1.25
CA PHE A 64 48.55 -10.95 0.51
C PHE A 64 47.40 -10.62 1.48
N GLU A 65 47.01 -11.55 2.35
CA GLU A 65 45.94 -11.35 3.34
C GLU A 65 46.24 -10.18 4.30
N ALA A 66 47.49 -10.06 4.78
CA ALA A 66 47.91 -8.95 5.63
C ALA A 66 47.87 -7.59 4.90
N THR A 67 48.26 -7.56 3.63
CA THR A 67 48.20 -6.35 2.79
C THR A 67 46.76 -5.96 2.51
N GLN A 68 45.90 -6.93 2.15
CA GLN A 68 44.48 -6.70 1.92
C GLN A 68 43.79 -6.17 3.18
N GLN A 69 44.10 -6.71 4.36
CA GLN A 69 43.60 -6.20 5.63
C GLN A 69 44.05 -4.74 5.88
N SER A 70 45.27 -4.38 5.49
CA SER A 70 45.78 -3.02 5.63
C SER A 70 45.08 -2.05 4.68
N ILE A 71 44.85 -2.45 3.42
CA ILE A 71 44.06 -1.69 2.44
C ILE A 71 42.65 -1.43 2.99
N ASN A 72 41.95 -2.47 3.45
CA ASN A 72 40.60 -2.33 4.00
C ASN A 72 40.54 -1.35 5.19
N LYS A 73 41.58 -1.34 6.04
CA LYS A 73 41.70 -0.37 7.16
C LYS A 73 41.84 1.06 6.65
N TYR A 74 42.69 1.30 5.65
CA TYR A 74 42.88 2.64 5.07
C TYR A 74 41.64 3.12 4.30
N GLU A 75 40.99 2.24 3.52
CA GLU A 75 39.73 2.54 2.85
C GLU A 75 38.63 2.92 3.85
N THR A 76 38.57 2.23 4.99
CA THR A 76 37.64 2.56 6.08
C THR A 76 37.87 3.98 6.63
N ILE A 77 39.13 4.43 6.72
CA ILE A 77 39.49 5.80 7.16
C ILE A 77 39.17 6.83 6.07
N LEU A 78 39.43 6.49 4.81
CA LEU A 78 39.21 7.38 3.66
C LEU A 78 37.76 7.42 3.18
N SER A 79 36.89 6.58 3.76
CA SER A 79 35.48 6.48 3.46
C SER A 79 34.84 7.87 3.31
N PRO A 80 34.20 8.17 2.17
CA PRO A 80 33.65 9.50 1.89
C PRO A 80 32.72 10.03 2.98
N ILE A 81 31.97 9.13 3.61
CA ILE A 81 30.98 9.48 4.64
C ILE A 81 31.59 10.13 5.88
N ARG A 82 32.89 9.91 6.16
CA ARG A 82 33.61 10.56 7.28
C ARG A 82 33.93 12.03 7.02
N ARG A 83 33.83 12.48 5.78
CA ARG A 83 34.08 13.87 5.36
C ARG A 83 32.79 14.67 5.14
N VAL A 84 31.62 14.02 5.25
CA VAL A 84 30.33 14.67 5.07
C VAL A 84 30.06 15.59 6.27
N PRO A 85 29.75 16.87 6.05
CA PRO A 85 29.35 17.81 7.10
C PRO A 85 28.13 17.33 7.90
N ALA A 86 28.00 17.79 9.15
CA ALA A 86 26.97 17.31 10.07
C ALA A 86 25.54 17.65 9.63
N ASP A 87 25.35 18.83 9.05
CA ASP A 87 24.09 19.28 8.44
C ASP A 87 23.69 18.40 7.25
N VAL A 88 24.61 18.13 6.34
CA VAL A 88 24.37 17.24 5.19
C VAL A 88 24.06 15.81 5.65
N LEU A 89 24.77 15.30 6.67
CA LEU A 89 24.51 13.98 7.20
C LEU A 89 23.15 13.90 7.92
N GLY A 90 22.75 14.97 8.62
CA GLY A 90 21.41 15.09 9.19
C GLY A 90 20.31 15.07 8.13
N GLU A 91 20.52 15.77 6.99
CA GLU A 91 19.59 15.75 5.86
C GLU A 91 19.51 14.35 5.22
N ILE A 92 20.64 13.65 5.09
CA ILE A 92 20.66 12.24 4.65
C ILE A 92 19.80 11.38 5.59
N PHE A 93 19.92 11.54 6.92
CA PHE A 93 19.09 10.81 7.88
C PHE A 93 17.60 11.14 7.73
N ALA A 94 17.25 12.39 7.43
CA ALA A 94 15.88 12.80 7.18
C ALA A 94 15.30 12.12 5.93
N HIS A 95 16.11 12.00 4.87
CA HIS A 95 15.74 11.25 3.67
C HIS A 95 15.68 9.72 3.88
N CYS A 96 16.27 9.18 4.95
CA CYS A 96 16.11 7.78 5.33
C CYS A 96 14.76 7.49 6.03
N LEU A 97 14.01 8.50 6.45
CA LEU A 97 12.71 8.29 7.08
C LEU A 97 11.70 7.71 6.08
N PRO A 98 10.80 6.79 6.50
CA PRO A 98 9.71 6.33 5.66
C PRO A 98 8.88 7.48 5.09
N THR A 99 8.70 7.47 3.78
CA THR A 99 7.89 8.48 3.06
C THR A 99 6.41 8.11 3.02
N HIS A 100 6.08 6.82 3.04
CA HIS A 100 4.72 6.30 2.87
C HIS A 100 3.91 6.18 4.17
N ARG A 101 4.55 6.36 5.34
CA ARG A 101 3.91 6.29 6.66
C ARG A 101 4.74 7.00 7.73
N ASN A 102 4.24 7.07 8.96
CA ASN A 102 5.05 7.47 10.10
C ASN A 102 6.02 6.33 10.52
N PRO A 103 7.23 6.66 11.03
CA PRO A 103 8.22 5.69 11.47
C PRO A 103 7.75 4.78 12.60
N LEU A 104 8.22 3.53 12.60
CA LEU A 104 8.02 2.59 13.70
C LEU A 104 9.14 2.70 14.75
N PHE A 105 8.89 2.14 15.93
CA PHE A 105 9.91 1.95 16.97
C PHE A 105 10.80 0.72 16.68
N LEU A 106 11.45 0.69 15.51
CA LEU A 106 12.30 -0.41 15.04
C LEU A 106 13.77 0.00 14.91
N SER A 107 14.69 -0.82 15.43
CA SER A 107 16.13 -0.60 15.29
C SER A 107 16.62 -0.70 13.83
N SER A 108 15.87 -1.40 12.98
CA SER A 108 16.12 -1.54 11.55
C SER A 108 15.58 -0.37 10.71
N GLU A 109 14.97 0.65 11.33
CA GLU A 109 14.33 1.76 10.64
C GLU A 109 14.80 3.13 11.17
N ALA A 110 14.87 4.14 10.30
CA ALA A 110 15.12 5.51 10.74
C ALA A 110 13.93 6.04 11.56
N PRO A 111 14.16 6.86 12.60
CA PRO A 111 15.42 7.52 12.95
C PRO A 111 16.37 6.69 13.84
N ILE A 112 15.98 5.47 14.25
CA ILE A 112 16.77 4.67 15.19
C ILE A 112 17.99 4.05 14.49
N LEU A 113 17.81 3.49 13.29
CA LEU A 113 18.85 2.84 12.49
C LEU A 113 20.16 3.64 12.42
N PRO A 114 20.18 4.93 11.99
CA PRO A 114 21.43 5.69 11.91
C PRO A 114 22.12 5.83 13.29
N SER A 115 21.35 5.82 14.39
CA SER A 115 21.90 5.88 15.74
C SER A 115 22.64 4.60 16.19
N HIS A 116 22.54 3.49 15.44
CA HIS A 116 23.26 2.24 15.72
C HIS A 116 24.56 2.08 14.93
N VAL A 117 24.86 2.96 13.98
CA VAL A 117 26.05 2.83 13.11
C VAL A 117 27.35 3.15 13.86
N CYS A 118 27.44 4.34 14.46
CA CYS A 118 28.61 4.74 15.25
C CYS A 118 28.26 5.81 16.29
N ARG A 119 29.20 6.15 17.19
CA ARG A 119 28.98 7.17 18.23
C ARG A 119 28.67 8.57 17.67
N SER A 120 29.33 8.98 16.59
CA SER A 120 29.10 10.29 15.96
C SER A 120 27.71 10.38 15.35
N TRP A 121 27.28 9.36 14.61
CA TRP A 121 25.94 9.30 14.03
C TRP A 121 24.85 9.24 15.10
N ARG A 122 25.10 8.51 16.20
CA ARG A 122 24.21 8.50 17.36
C ARG A 122 24.03 9.89 17.94
N ALA A 123 25.11 10.61 18.21
CA ALA A 123 25.04 11.96 18.75
C ALA A 123 24.23 12.88 17.81
N MET A 124 24.49 12.81 16.52
CA MET A 124 23.79 13.60 15.50
C MET A 124 22.30 13.26 15.37
N ALA A 125 21.96 11.97 15.29
CA ALA A 125 20.57 11.53 15.22
C ALA A 125 19.79 12.00 16.46
N LEU A 126 20.37 11.85 17.66
CA LEU A 126 19.76 12.30 18.91
C LEU A 126 19.67 13.83 19.02
N SER A 127 20.61 14.58 18.45
CA SER A 127 20.62 16.05 18.48
C SER A 127 19.79 16.70 17.37
N THR A 128 19.08 15.94 16.54
CA THR A 128 18.29 16.45 15.41
C THR A 128 16.80 16.21 15.65
N PRO A 129 16.07 17.19 16.22
CA PRO A 129 14.70 16.98 16.71
C PRO A 129 13.69 16.61 15.61
N SER A 130 13.86 17.13 14.40
CA SER A 130 12.98 16.85 13.26
C SER A 130 12.91 15.37 12.87
N LEU A 131 13.97 14.60 13.13
CA LEU A 131 14.00 13.15 12.89
C LEU A 131 13.02 12.37 13.77
N TRP A 132 12.71 12.91 14.96
CA TRP A 132 11.85 12.28 15.97
C TRP A 132 10.43 12.84 15.96
N ALA A 133 10.13 13.81 15.10
CA ALA A 133 8.84 14.49 15.05
C ALA A 133 7.71 13.62 14.44
N ARG A 134 8.05 12.44 13.91
CA ARG A 134 7.10 11.50 13.29
C ARG A 134 7.19 10.13 13.93
N PHE A 135 6.06 9.53 14.28
CA PHE A 135 6.03 8.17 14.80
C PHE A 135 4.66 7.48 14.72
N HIS A 136 4.66 6.16 14.75
CA HIS A 136 3.49 5.32 14.83
C HIS A 136 3.45 4.52 16.12
N VAL A 137 2.26 4.45 16.74
CA VAL A 137 2.00 3.66 17.92
C VAL A 137 0.91 2.65 17.63
N SER A 138 1.27 1.37 17.67
CA SER A 138 0.29 0.29 17.68
C SER A 138 -0.21 0.09 19.11
N LEU A 139 -1.45 -0.35 19.27
CA LEU A 139 -2.13 -0.72 20.51
C LEU A 139 -2.91 -2.02 20.21
N PRO A 140 -2.32 -3.21 20.42
CA PRO A 140 -2.96 -4.48 20.09
C PRO A 140 -4.24 -4.66 20.86
N GLY A 141 -5.16 -5.42 20.27
CA GLY A 141 -6.31 -5.97 20.96
C GLY A 141 -5.89 -7.19 21.76
N VAL A 142 -6.87 -7.88 22.33
CA VAL A 142 -6.61 -9.19 22.93
C VAL A 142 -6.40 -10.23 21.84
N ALA A 143 -5.50 -11.19 22.06
CA ALA A 143 -5.22 -12.25 21.08
C ALA A 143 -6.50 -13.05 20.78
N SER A 144 -6.70 -13.43 19.51
CA SER A 144 -7.88 -14.20 19.07
C SER A 144 -8.05 -15.52 19.84
N GLU A 145 -6.96 -16.07 20.37
CA GLU A 145 -6.95 -17.27 21.23
C GLU A 145 -7.77 -17.06 22.51
N LEU A 146 -7.67 -15.88 23.16
CA LEU A 146 -8.43 -15.52 24.35
C LEU A 146 -9.86 -15.08 24.03
N GLU A 147 -10.14 -14.66 22.79
CA GLU A 147 -11.51 -14.37 22.35
C GLU A 147 -12.36 -15.65 22.23
N SER A 148 -11.70 -16.80 22.03
CA SER A 148 -12.34 -18.13 21.94
C SER A 148 -12.65 -18.78 23.29
N GLU A 149 -12.09 -18.28 24.40
CA GLU A 149 -12.35 -18.80 25.75
C GLU A 149 -13.71 -18.34 26.30
N SER A 150 -14.33 -19.16 27.16
CA SER A 150 -15.60 -18.81 27.82
C SER A 150 -15.42 -17.66 28.83
N ALA A 151 -16.45 -16.83 28.98
CA ALA A 151 -16.43 -15.69 29.91
C ALA A 151 -16.11 -16.12 31.36
N ASP A 152 -16.64 -17.26 31.80
CA ASP A 152 -16.37 -17.81 33.14
C ASP A 152 -14.89 -18.21 33.33
N THR A 153 -14.23 -18.69 32.28
CA THR A 153 -12.79 -19.02 32.29
C THR A 153 -11.92 -17.77 32.37
N LEU A 154 -12.31 -16.71 31.66
CA LEU A 154 -11.62 -15.41 31.72
C LEU A 154 -11.80 -14.72 33.08
N LEU A 155 -13.01 -14.76 33.66
CA LEU A 155 -13.33 -14.15 34.94
C LEU A 155 -12.74 -14.91 36.15
N SER A 156 -12.55 -16.22 36.02
CA SER A 156 -11.88 -17.04 37.05
C SER A 156 -10.36 -16.89 37.07
N GLY A 157 -9.77 -16.14 36.11
CA GLY A 157 -8.36 -15.75 36.14
C GLY A 157 -7.41 -16.94 36.00
N THR A 158 -7.48 -17.66 34.88
CA THR A 158 -6.52 -18.72 34.57
C THR A 158 -5.07 -18.19 34.53
N SER A 159 -4.09 -19.06 34.76
CA SER A 159 -2.67 -18.71 34.65
C SER A 159 -2.32 -18.14 33.28
N HIS A 160 -2.98 -18.59 32.21
CA HIS A 160 -2.79 -18.11 30.85
C HIS A 160 -3.25 -16.66 30.66
N THR A 161 -4.49 -16.33 31.08
CA THR A 161 -5.05 -14.97 31.00
C THR A 161 -4.23 -13.98 31.85
N ASN A 162 -3.85 -14.36 33.06
CA ASN A 162 -3.02 -13.51 33.92
C ASN A 162 -1.63 -13.24 33.31
N ASN A 163 -1.00 -14.27 32.71
CA ASN A 163 0.29 -14.11 32.02
C ASN A 163 0.16 -13.19 30.80
N PHE A 164 -0.91 -13.33 30.02
CA PHE A 164 -1.19 -12.44 28.88
C PHE A 164 -1.38 -11.00 29.32
N LEU A 165 -2.20 -10.75 30.34
CA LEU A 165 -2.46 -9.39 30.84
C LEU A 165 -1.19 -8.74 31.39
N ALA A 166 -0.35 -9.49 32.12
CA ALA A 166 0.93 -8.99 32.61
C ALA A 166 1.89 -8.64 31.46
N LEU A 167 1.96 -9.49 30.43
CA LEU A 167 2.75 -9.22 29.22
C LEU A 167 2.22 -7.99 28.48
N TYR A 168 0.91 -7.89 28.30
CA TYR A 168 0.24 -6.76 27.66
C TYR A 168 0.57 -5.45 28.39
N GLN A 169 0.43 -5.42 29.72
CA GLN A 169 0.78 -4.27 30.54
C GLN A 169 2.25 -3.87 30.36
N GLN A 170 3.18 -4.84 30.44
CA GLN A 170 4.60 -4.58 30.27
C GLN A 170 4.91 -3.98 28.89
N ILE A 171 4.24 -4.45 27.83
CA ILE A 171 4.41 -3.93 26.48
C ILE A 171 3.85 -2.51 26.38
N MET A 172 2.69 -2.21 26.95
CA MET A 172 2.11 -0.87 26.95
C MET A 172 2.98 0.13 27.72
N GLU A 173 3.56 -0.27 28.85
CA GLU A 173 4.51 0.56 29.60
C GLU A 173 5.77 0.87 28.77
N ARG A 174 6.34 -0.14 28.10
CA ARG A 174 7.49 0.07 27.19
C ARG A 174 7.14 1.00 26.03
N ARG A 175 5.94 0.88 25.46
CA ARG A 175 5.46 1.76 24.38
C ARG A 175 5.23 3.19 24.88
N SER A 176 4.64 3.38 26.06
CA SER A 176 4.49 4.70 26.68
C SER A 176 5.86 5.36 26.93
N ASN A 177 6.84 4.60 27.43
CA ASN A 177 8.20 5.10 27.63
C ASN A 177 8.88 5.45 26.30
N ALA A 178 8.72 4.64 25.26
CA ALA A 178 9.20 4.96 23.92
C ALA A 178 8.55 6.26 23.40
N VAL A 179 7.22 6.42 23.52
CA VAL A 179 6.53 7.64 23.12
C VAL A 179 7.10 8.86 23.86
N LYS A 180 7.26 8.80 25.19
CA LYS A 180 7.84 9.89 25.99
C LYS A 180 9.26 10.26 25.53
N GLU A 181 10.07 9.26 25.21
CA GLU A 181 11.43 9.47 24.70
C GLU A 181 11.41 10.16 23.32
N TRP A 182 10.54 9.74 22.40
CA TRP A 182 10.35 10.42 21.11
C TRP A 182 9.86 11.86 21.27
N LEU A 183 8.91 12.09 22.18
CA LEU A 183 8.40 13.42 22.49
C LEU A 183 9.45 14.34 23.10
N THR A 184 10.38 13.79 23.86
CA THR A 184 11.53 14.52 24.41
C THR A 184 12.51 14.89 23.30
N ARG A 185 12.89 13.91 22.47
CA ARG A 185 13.85 14.11 21.37
C ARG A 185 13.32 15.02 20.27
N SER A 186 12.02 15.03 20.01
CA SER A 186 11.40 15.88 19.00
C SER A 186 11.41 17.37 19.35
N GLY A 187 11.72 17.75 20.59
CA GLY A 187 11.86 19.15 20.99
C GLY A 187 10.63 19.98 20.60
N ALA A 188 10.81 21.19 20.09
CA ALA A 188 9.67 22.04 19.67
C ALA A 188 9.08 21.68 18.28
N SER A 189 9.50 20.57 17.66
CA SER A 189 9.10 20.25 16.28
C SER A 189 7.60 19.95 16.16
N PRO A 190 6.93 20.39 15.08
CA PRO A 190 5.57 19.99 14.80
C PRO A 190 5.46 18.48 14.56
N LEU A 191 4.50 17.83 15.22
CA LEU A 191 4.40 16.38 15.32
C LEU A 191 3.45 15.79 14.28
N SER A 192 3.85 14.71 13.63
CA SER A 192 2.96 13.85 12.84
C SER A 192 2.91 12.47 13.46
N LEU A 193 1.79 12.12 14.06
CA LEU A 193 1.67 10.87 14.81
C LEU A 193 0.50 10.03 14.31
N SER A 194 0.67 8.72 14.38
CA SER A 194 -0.37 7.76 14.00
C SER A 194 -0.59 6.74 15.11
N ILE A 195 -1.84 6.39 15.37
CA ILE A 195 -2.23 5.39 16.35
C ILE A 195 -3.10 4.35 15.66
N PHE A 196 -2.74 3.08 15.79
CA PHE A 196 -3.62 1.98 15.46
C PHE A 196 -3.99 1.22 16.73
N ALA A 197 -5.29 1.11 17.03
CA ALA A 197 -5.82 0.29 18.10
C ALA A 197 -6.83 -0.70 17.55
N GLN A 198 -6.66 -1.98 17.89
CA GLN A 198 -7.60 -3.03 17.48
C GLN A 198 -8.79 -3.08 18.45
N THR A 199 -9.97 -3.33 17.90
CA THR A 199 -11.21 -3.52 18.67
C THR A 199 -11.20 -4.89 19.38
N THR A 200 -11.59 -4.91 20.66
CA THR A 200 -11.78 -6.14 21.46
C THR A 200 -13.27 -6.37 21.66
N TYR A 201 -13.76 -7.61 21.48
CA TYR A 201 -15.20 -7.92 21.49
C TYR A 201 -15.83 -8.16 22.88
N ARG A 202 -15.02 -8.22 23.95
CA ARG A 202 -15.48 -8.57 25.31
C ARG A 202 -15.28 -7.40 26.27
N ASP A 203 -16.37 -6.92 26.87
CA ASP A 203 -16.40 -5.74 27.76
C ASP A 203 -15.28 -5.73 28.81
N PHE A 204 -15.11 -6.84 29.54
CA PHE A 204 -14.10 -6.97 30.60
C PHE A 204 -12.67 -6.79 30.09
N LEU A 205 -12.35 -7.42 28.95
CA LEU A 205 -11.03 -7.33 28.34
C LEU A 205 -10.79 -5.94 27.75
N THR A 206 -11.84 -5.31 27.22
CA THR A 206 -11.80 -3.93 26.72
C THR A 206 -11.46 -2.94 27.84
N GLU A 207 -12.01 -3.10 29.04
CA GLU A 207 -11.70 -2.21 30.17
C GLU A 207 -10.23 -2.30 30.61
N ILE A 208 -9.70 -3.53 30.77
CA ILE A 208 -8.32 -3.75 31.20
C ILE A 208 -7.31 -3.27 30.16
N THR A 209 -7.54 -3.62 28.88
CA THR A 209 -6.67 -3.17 27.77
C THR A 209 -6.71 -1.66 27.60
N SER A 210 -7.88 -1.04 27.82
CA SER A 210 -8.05 0.41 27.79
C SER A 210 -7.24 1.11 28.88
N ARG A 211 -7.24 0.63 30.13
CA ARG A 211 -6.47 1.24 31.23
C ARG A 211 -4.96 1.31 30.93
N SER A 212 -4.41 0.26 30.32
CA SER A 212 -2.98 0.27 29.94
C SER A 212 -2.71 1.19 28.74
N ALA A 213 -3.66 1.32 27.81
CA ALA A 213 -3.56 2.26 26.69
C ALA A 213 -3.62 3.73 27.14
N GLU A 214 -4.25 4.04 28.27
CA GLU A 214 -4.33 5.41 28.80
C GLU A 214 -2.95 6.04 29.04
N LEU A 215 -1.95 5.25 29.44
CA LEU A 215 -0.57 5.75 29.61
C LEU A 215 0.04 6.31 28.32
N VAL A 216 -0.38 5.76 27.17
CA VAL A 216 0.04 6.24 25.85
C VAL A 216 -0.80 7.45 25.46
N LEU A 217 -2.12 7.41 25.68
CA LEU A 217 -3.02 8.54 25.39
C LEU A 217 -2.64 9.79 26.19
N ASP A 218 -2.26 9.66 27.46
CA ASP A 218 -1.81 10.77 28.30
C ASP A 218 -0.55 11.43 27.73
N ALA A 219 0.44 10.61 27.35
CA ALA A 219 1.67 11.11 26.75
C ALA A 219 1.38 11.86 25.44
N ILE A 220 0.51 11.32 24.59
CA ILE A 220 0.15 11.93 23.30
C ILE A 220 -0.67 13.21 23.50
N ALA A 221 -1.70 13.19 24.35
CA ALA A 221 -2.53 14.35 24.64
C ALA A 221 -1.74 15.51 25.25
N SER A 222 -0.69 15.23 26.04
CA SER A 222 0.18 16.25 26.65
C SER A 222 0.90 17.16 25.64
N CYS A 223 1.02 16.73 24.38
CA CYS A 223 1.74 17.46 23.33
C CYS A 223 0.84 17.95 22.18
N CYS A 224 -0.48 18.01 22.41
CA CYS A 224 -1.47 18.38 21.38
C CYS A 224 -1.20 19.73 20.70
N GLU A 225 -0.62 20.71 21.39
CA GLU A 225 -0.27 22.02 20.82
C GLU A 225 0.70 21.93 19.63
N ARG A 226 1.53 20.89 19.59
CA ARG A 226 2.52 20.67 18.52
C ARG A 226 1.98 19.81 17.38
N TRP A 227 0.76 19.28 17.46
CA TRP A 227 0.26 18.35 16.44
C TRP A 227 0.10 19.06 15.09
N LYS A 228 0.76 18.51 14.06
CA LYS A 228 0.68 18.95 12.66
C LYS A 228 -0.18 18.02 11.83
N GLY A 229 -0.08 16.72 12.07
CA GLY A 229 -0.86 15.69 11.39
C GLY A 229 -1.19 14.54 12.34
N ILE A 230 -2.43 14.08 12.31
CA ILE A 230 -2.88 12.93 13.11
C ILE A 230 -3.50 11.86 12.22
N GLU A 231 -3.27 10.62 12.59
CA GLU A 231 -3.83 9.46 11.90
C GLU A 231 -4.24 8.39 12.91
N PHE A 232 -5.53 8.34 13.23
CA PHE A 232 -6.08 7.52 14.29
C PHE A 232 -7.01 6.46 13.72
N THR A 233 -6.67 5.19 13.93
CA THR A 233 -7.55 4.06 13.67
C THR A 233 -7.77 3.38 15.02
N MET A 234 -8.95 3.53 15.63
CA MET A 234 -9.19 3.02 16.98
C MET A 234 -10.68 2.85 17.29
N PRO A 235 -11.04 2.07 18.34
CA PRO A 235 -12.42 2.01 18.80
C PRO A 235 -12.94 3.39 19.26
N LEU A 236 -14.22 3.66 19.03
CA LEU A 236 -14.86 4.92 19.40
C LEU A 236 -14.68 5.25 20.89
N ALA A 237 -14.86 4.28 21.78
CA ALA A 237 -14.70 4.47 23.23
C ALA A 237 -13.28 4.93 23.61
N LEU A 238 -12.24 4.43 22.91
CA LEU A 238 -10.86 4.84 23.15
C LEU A 238 -10.61 6.27 22.65
N TYR A 239 -11.18 6.62 21.50
CA TYR A 239 -11.12 7.99 20.97
C TYR A 239 -11.80 8.99 21.89
N GLN A 240 -12.98 8.67 22.45
CA GLN A 240 -13.67 9.52 23.42
C GLN A 240 -12.83 9.79 24.68
N LYS A 241 -12.09 8.78 25.16
CA LYS A 241 -11.12 8.98 26.26
C LYS A 241 -10.00 9.94 25.87
N LEU A 242 -9.51 9.86 24.63
CA LEU A 242 -8.51 10.81 24.12
C LEU A 242 -9.08 12.23 24.03
N GLU A 243 -10.28 12.41 23.47
CA GLU A 243 -10.93 13.72 23.41
C GLU A 243 -11.17 14.33 24.79
N ALA A 244 -11.62 13.55 25.76
CA ALA A 244 -11.78 14.00 27.14
C ALA A 244 -10.45 14.54 27.70
N LYS A 245 -9.31 13.92 27.37
CA LYS A 245 -7.97 14.39 27.78
C LYS A 245 -7.51 15.64 27.02
N LEU A 246 -8.07 15.92 25.84
CA LEU A 246 -7.77 17.14 25.09
C LEU A 246 -8.40 18.39 25.72
N ASN A 247 -9.46 18.25 26.54
CA ASN A 247 -10.11 19.36 27.25
C ASN A 247 -10.48 20.53 26.32
N PHE A 248 -11.07 20.24 25.15
CA PHE A 248 -11.48 21.23 24.14
C PHE A 248 -10.32 22.06 23.53
N ARG A 249 -9.05 21.68 23.74
CA ARG A 249 -7.92 22.33 23.08
C ARG A 249 -8.03 22.16 21.56
N LYS A 250 -7.73 23.25 20.85
CA LYS A 250 -7.72 23.32 19.39
C LYS A 250 -6.27 23.46 18.91
N PRO A 251 -5.61 22.35 18.54
CA PRO A 251 -4.20 22.37 18.16
C PRO A 251 -3.90 23.41 17.06
N PRO A 252 -3.04 24.42 17.32
CA PRO A 252 -2.82 25.52 16.37
C PRO A 252 -2.02 25.08 15.14
N CYS A 253 -1.18 24.05 15.26
CA CYS A 253 -0.36 23.55 14.14
C CYS A 253 -1.07 22.52 13.27
N LEU A 254 -2.29 22.08 13.63
CA LEU A 254 -2.92 20.92 13.02
C LEU A 254 -3.46 21.25 11.63
N THR A 255 -2.94 20.53 10.63
CA THR A 255 -3.25 20.73 9.21
C THR A 255 -3.91 19.52 8.56
N GLN A 256 -3.69 18.32 9.10
CA GLN A 256 -4.15 17.06 8.54
C GLN A 256 -4.77 16.18 9.63
N ILE A 257 -6.00 15.74 9.39
CA ILE A 257 -6.76 14.87 10.29
C ILE A 257 -7.17 13.63 9.51
N ARG A 258 -6.80 12.46 10.00
CA ARG A 258 -7.30 11.16 9.54
C ARG A 258 -7.80 10.39 10.73
N ILE A 259 -9.10 10.10 10.79
CA ILE A 259 -9.72 9.41 11.92
C ILE A 259 -10.65 8.32 11.40
N SER A 260 -10.42 7.09 11.85
CA SER A 260 -11.24 5.92 11.57
C SER A 260 -11.68 5.31 12.89
N LEU A 261 -12.96 5.45 13.20
CA LEU A 261 -13.58 4.94 14.42
C LEU A 261 -14.45 3.73 14.11
N ASP A 262 -14.26 2.67 14.88
CA ASP A 262 -15.07 1.45 14.82
C ASP A 262 -15.91 1.31 16.09
N ASN A 263 -17.09 0.69 15.97
CA ASN A 263 -18.05 0.46 17.06
C ASN A 263 -18.63 -0.95 17.01
N ARG A 264 -17.78 -1.98 16.82
CA ARG A 264 -18.22 -3.40 16.83
C ARG A 264 -18.80 -3.89 18.16
N MET A 265 -18.85 -3.04 19.19
CA MET A 265 -19.48 -3.35 20.48
C MET A 265 -21.01 -3.37 20.40
N HIS A 266 -21.60 -2.71 19.38
CA HIS A 266 -23.04 -2.74 19.16
C HIS A 266 -23.33 -3.58 17.92
N SER A 267 -23.99 -4.72 18.13
CA SER A 267 -24.61 -5.46 17.04
C SER A 267 -25.44 -4.48 16.19
N PRO A 268 -25.32 -4.49 14.84
CA PRO A 268 -26.19 -3.69 13.98
C PRO A 268 -27.69 -4.04 14.15
N PHE A 269 -28.01 -5.08 14.93
CA PHE A 269 -29.35 -5.52 15.29
C PHE A 269 -29.74 -5.24 16.75
N ALA A 270 -28.87 -4.62 17.57
CA ALA A 270 -29.27 -4.19 18.90
C ALA A 270 -30.21 -3.00 18.74
N GLY A 271 -31.51 -3.23 18.93
CA GLY A 271 -32.59 -2.23 18.84
C GLY A 271 -32.55 -1.16 19.94
N ASP A 272 -31.37 -0.84 20.46
CA ASP A 272 -31.16 0.24 21.42
C ASP A 272 -30.88 1.54 20.64
N GLY A 273 -31.52 2.62 21.06
CA GLY A 273 -31.66 3.87 20.31
C GLY A 273 -30.37 4.35 19.62
N ALA A 274 -30.50 4.76 18.36
CA ALA A 274 -29.39 5.23 17.53
C ALA A 274 -28.54 6.30 18.25
N ALA A 275 -27.31 5.94 18.61
CA ALA A 275 -26.35 6.90 19.13
C ALA A 275 -25.98 7.88 18.00
N PRO A 276 -25.96 9.20 18.27
CA PRO A 276 -25.55 10.20 17.27
C PRO A 276 -24.11 9.93 16.81
N PRO A 277 -23.74 10.40 15.60
CA PRO A 277 -22.36 10.31 15.15
C PRO A 277 -21.43 10.96 16.17
N PRO A 278 -20.24 10.39 16.39
CA PRO A 278 -19.32 10.90 17.40
C PRO A 278 -18.86 12.31 17.02
N SER A 279 -18.88 13.23 17.99
CA SER A 279 -18.29 14.56 17.81
C SER A 279 -16.78 14.42 17.65
N VAL A 280 -16.21 15.10 16.66
CA VAL A 280 -14.76 15.19 16.47
C VAL A 280 -14.36 16.65 16.68
N THR A 281 -14.08 17.00 17.93
CA THR A 281 -13.74 18.37 18.36
C THR A 281 -12.49 18.94 17.67
N LEU A 282 -11.59 18.06 17.24
CA LEU A 282 -10.36 18.39 16.51
C LEU A 282 -10.63 19.02 15.13
N LEU A 283 -11.80 18.78 14.53
CA LEU A 283 -12.18 19.42 13.27
C LEU A 283 -12.27 20.94 13.43
N SER A 284 -12.53 21.44 14.64
CA SER A 284 -12.62 22.86 14.95
C SER A 284 -11.25 23.57 15.07
N ALA A 285 -10.14 22.89 14.76
CA ALA A 285 -8.81 23.49 14.77
C ALA A 285 -8.61 24.47 13.60
N PRO A 286 -7.92 25.60 13.81
CA PRO A 286 -7.98 26.75 12.90
C PRO A 286 -7.31 26.53 11.54
N ASN A 287 -6.29 25.68 11.45
CA ASN A 287 -5.45 25.54 10.25
C ASN A 287 -5.66 24.21 9.52
N VAL A 288 -6.77 23.53 9.77
CA VAL A 288 -7.07 22.23 9.17
C VAL A 288 -7.34 22.40 7.68
N GLN A 289 -6.60 21.66 6.85
CA GLN A 289 -6.70 21.70 5.40
C GLN A 289 -7.05 20.35 4.78
N GLY A 290 -6.73 19.25 5.46
CA GLY A 290 -7.05 17.90 4.98
C GLY A 290 -7.76 17.09 6.05
N VAL A 291 -8.90 16.52 5.68
CA VAL A 291 -9.76 15.72 6.56
C VAL A 291 -10.06 14.39 5.88
N SER A 292 -9.81 13.29 6.58
CA SER A 292 -10.35 11.98 6.23
C SER A 292 -11.03 11.35 7.44
N LEU A 293 -12.29 10.96 7.28
CA LEU A 293 -13.12 10.46 8.36
C LEU A 293 -13.76 9.13 7.96
N SER A 294 -13.76 8.21 8.92
CA SER A 294 -14.56 7.00 8.91
C SER A 294 -15.14 6.81 10.30
N PHE A 295 -16.44 6.59 10.33
CA PHE A 295 -17.25 6.36 11.51
C PHE A 295 -17.99 5.03 11.35
N PRO A 296 -18.38 4.42 12.48
CA PRO A 296 -19.16 3.19 12.46
C PRO A 296 -20.50 3.44 11.78
N VAL A 297 -21.01 2.45 11.05
CA VAL A 297 -22.39 2.43 10.56
C VAL A 297 -23.30 2.21 11.77
N THR A 298 -23.61 3.28 12.52
CA THR A 298 -24.75 3.24 13.44
C THR A 298 -26.03 3.35 12.61
N THR A 299 -27.15 2.98 13.20
CA THR A 299 -28.48 2.97 12.55
C THR A 299 -28.96 4.36 12.07
N GLN A 300 -28.19 5.43 12.30
CA GLN A 300 -28.44 6.75 11.72
C GLN A 300 -27.33 7.15 10.75
N PRO A 301 -27.67 7.57 9.52
CA PRO A 301 -26.69 8.01 8.56
C PRO A 301 -26.00 9.31 8.97
N PHE A 302 -24.73 9.43 8.59
CA PHE A 302 -23.92 10.64 8.82
C PHE A 302 -24.50 11.81 8.04
N ASN A 303 -25.18 12.73 8.72
CA ASN A 303 -25.85 13.87 8.08
C ASN A 303 -25.01 15.15 8.24
N PHE A 304 -24.80 15.89 7.16
CA PHE A 304 -24.09 17.17 7.17
C PHE A 304 -24.71 18.16 8.16
N SER A 305 -26.03 18.23 8.24
CA SER A 305 -26.76 19.07 9.22
C SER A 305 -26.52 18.66 10.68
N SER A 306 -26.14 17.40 10.93
CA SER A 306 -25.82 16.91 12.28
C SER A 306 -24.45 17.36 12.77
N LEU A 307 -23.49 17.56 11.86
CA LEU A 307 -22.19 18.21 12.13
C LEU A 307 -22.36 19.72 12.40
N ASP A 308 -23.38 20.32 11.78
CA ASP A 308 -23.54 21.77 11.73
C ASP A 308 -24.70 22.30 12.59
N LYS A 309 -25.11 21.57 13.64
CA LYS A 309 -26.28 21.94 14.47
C LYS A 309 -26.21 23.38 15.01
N HIS A 310 -25.02 23.98 15.13
CA HIS A 310 -24.79 25.32 15.65
C HIS A 310 -23.94 26.22 14.72
N ASN A 311 -23.72 25.86 13.45
CA ASN A 311 -22.88 26.63 12.51
C ASN A 311 -21.41 26.84 12.96
N GLU A 312 -20.93 26.09 13.95
CA GLU A 312 -19.60 26.28 14.55
C GLU A 312 -18.47 25.70 13.69
N MET A 313 -18.80 24.77 12.78
CA MET A 313 -17.84 24.07 11.92
C MET A 313 -17.76 24.65 10.50
N ALA A 314 -18.70 25.52 10.12
CA ALA A 314 -18.71 26.26 8.85
C ALA A 314 -17.36 26.90 8.46
N PRO A 315 -16.55 27.47 9.38
CA PRO A 315 -15.28 28.09 9.03
C PRO A 315 -14.16 27.11 8.66
N ILE A 316 -14.35 25.80 8.81
CA ILE A 316 -13.33 24.81 8.42
C ILE A 316 -13.59 24.27 7.02
N TRP A 317 -14.86 24.09 6.64
CA TRP A 317 -15.22 23.52 5.34
C TRP A 317 -14.68 24.38 4.18
N ASP A 318 -14.69 25.71 4.32
CA ASP A 318 -14.27 26.65 3.28
C ASP A 318 -12.76 26.62 2.97
N GLN A 319 -11.94 26.22 3.94
CA GLN A 319 -10.48 26.14 3.85
C GLN A 319 -9.95 24.74 3.51
N LEU A 320 -10.82 23.72 3.46
CA LEU A 320 -10.39 22.38 3.12
C LEU A 320 -9.90 22.30 1.67
N THR A 321 -8.71 21.73 1.53
CA THR A 321 -8.10 21.35 0.25
C THR A 321 -8.24 19.85 0.00
N ARG A 322 -8.42 19.03 1.04
CA ARG A 322 -8.64 17.59 0.93
C ARG A 322 -9.75 17.12 1.85
N LEU A 323 -10.72 16.39 1.31
CA LEU A 323 -11.84 15.83 2.07
C LEU A 323 -12.14 14.40 1.63
N PHE A 324 -12.02 13.43 2.53
CA PHE A 324 -12.37 12.04 2.29
C PHE A 324 -13.33 11.54 3.35
N LEU A 325 -14.57 11.25 2.97
CA LEU A 325 -15.57 10.64 3.84
C LEU A 325 -15.74 9.17 3.41
N HIS A 326 -15.24 8.27 4.26
CA HIS A 326 -15.36 6.81 4.07
C HIS A 326 -16.60 6.23 4.75
N THR A 327 -17.43 7.08 5.37
CA THR A 327 -18.75 6.73 5.91
C THR A 327 -19.84 7.13 4.91
N MET A 328 -20.90 6.33 4.85
CA MET A 328 -22.06 6.58 4.01
C MET A 328 -22.77 7.89 4.42
N ILE A 329 -22.95 8.79 3.47
CA ILE A 329 -23.69 10.06 3.61
C ILE A 329 -24.91 10.09 2.68
N PRO A 330 -26.01 10.78 3.07
CA PRO A 330 -27.15 10.95 2.18
C PRO A 330 -26.73 11.55 0.83
N ASP A 331 -27.31 11.07 -0.26
CA ASP A 331 -27.07 11.60 -1.61
C ASP A 331 -27.42 13.10 -1.72
N THR A 332 -28.39 13.57 -0.95
CA THR A 332 -28.72 15.00 -0.80
C THR A 332 -27.59 15.82 -0.15
N ASP A 333 -26.79 15.22 0.74
CA ASP A 333 -25.71 15.89 1.47
C ASP A 333 -24.44 16.04 0.63
N VAL A 334 -24.21 15.17 -0.36
CA VAL A 334 -23.07 15.25 -1.30
C VAL A 334 -22.95 16.67 -1.83
N ARG A 335 -24.09 17.23 -2.24
CA ARG A 335 -24.19 18.57 -2.80
C ARG A 335 -23.86 19.67 -1.79
N LEU A 336 -24.23 19.48 -0.52
CA LEU A 336 -23.94 20.42 0.56
C LEU A 336 -22.44 20.46 0.86
N PHE A 337 -21.79 19.29 0.97
CA PHE A 337 -20.35 19.19 1.18
C PHE A 337 -19.55 19.88 0.06
N LEU A 338 -19.90 19.60 -1.20
CA LEU A 338 -19.21 20.17 -2.36
C LEU A 338 -19.38 21.71 -2.43
N ARG A 339 -20.53 22.24 -2.01
CA ARG A 339 -20.73 23.70 -1.93
C ARG A 339 -20.00 24.35 -0.75
N ALA A 340 -19.93 23.66 0.38
CA ALA A 340 -19.26 24.16 1.57
C ALA A 340 -17.74 24.22 1.42
N CYS A 341 -17.16 23.45 0.50
CA CYS A 341 -15.71 23.30 0.34
C CYS A 341 -15.20 23.75 -1.06
N PRO A 342 -15.22 25.05 -1.40
CA PRO A 342 -14.86 25.54 -2.73
C PRO A 342 -13.36 25.40 -3.08
N ARG A 343 -12.48 25.18 -2.09
CA ARG A 343 -11.02 25.09 -2.25
C ARG A 343 -10.48 23.67 -2.39
N LEU A 344 -11.37 22.67 -2.55
CA LEU A 344 -10.97 21.28 -2.67
C LEU A 344 -10.06 21.05 -3.88
N ILE A 345 -9.00 20.27 -3.64
CA ILE A 345 -8.08 19.72 -4.62
C ILE A 345 -8.34 18.21 -4.75
N ASP A 346 -8.50 17.52 -3.61
CA ASP A 346 -8.83 16.09 -3.56
C ASP A 346 -10.13 15.88 -2.77
N CYS A 347 -11.10 15.17 -3.35
CA CYS A 347 -12.35 14.87 -2.67
C CYS A 347 -12.76 13.42 -2.89
N GLY A 348 -13.17 12.74 -1.81
CA GLY A 348 -13.71 11.38 -1.81
C GLY A 348 -14.97 11.30 -0.97
N LEU A 349 -16.08 10.82 -1.53
CA LEU A 349 -17.37 10.72 -0.84
C LEU A 349 -18.01 9.36 -1.05
N TRP A 350 -18.80 8.91 -0.08
CA TRP A 350 -19.63 7.71 -0.19
C TRP A 350 -21.11 8.07 -0.01
N ALA A 351 -21.84 8.15 -1.11
CA ALA A 351 -23.26 8.49 -1.12
C ALA A 351 -24.15 7.25 -0.97
N PHE A 352 -25.30 7.40 -0.32
CA PHE A 352 -26.38 6.41 -0.32
C PHE A 352 -27.73 7.09 -0.52
N ALA A 353 -28.69 6.38 -1.09
CA ALA A 353 -30.04 6.90 -1.30
C ALA A 353 -30.71 7.15 0.05
N ALA A 354 -31.07 8.41 0.32
CA ALA A 354 -31.86 8.77 1.48
C ALA A 354 -33.27 8.17 1.36
N ALA A 355 -33.43 6.89 1.71
CA ALA A 355 -34.74 6.31 1.95
C ALA A 355 -35.20 6.77 3.33
N ASP A 356 -36.27 7.55 3.40
CA ASP A 356 -37.03 7.69 4.63
C ASP A 356 -37.34 6.27 5.13
N HIS A 357 -37.09 6.02 6.42
CA HIS A 357 -36.91 4.70 7.03
C HIS A 357 -38.10 3.70 6.90
N PHE A 358 -39.08 3.91 6.02
CA PHE A 358 -40.30 3.12 5.88
C PHE A 358 -40.83 3.02 4.42
N GLY A 359 -39.98 2.70 3.45
CA GLY A 359 -40.42 1.97 2.25
C GLY A 359 -41.32 2.72 1.24
N THR A 360 -41.35 4.05 1.23
CA THR A 360 -41.94 4.82 0.12
C THR A 360 -40.86 5.64 -0.57
N MET A 361 -40.47 5.20 -1.77
CA MET A 361 -39.56 5.92 -2.64
C MET A 361 -40.32 7.10 -3.27
N VAL A 362 -40.35 8.24 -2.59
CA VAL A 362 -40.81 9.48 -3.21
C VAL A 362 -39.56 10.32 -3.50
N PRO A 363 -39.29 10.68 -4.78
CA PRO A 363 -38.27 11.67 -5.08
C PRO A 363 -38.65 12.96 -4.36
N THR A 364 -37.75 13.52 -3.55
CA THR A 364 -37.90 14.89 -3.08
C THR A 364 -37.67 15.80 -4.28
N GLU A 365 -38.73 16.01 -5.07
CA GLU A 365 -38.77 17.00 -6.13
C GLU A 365 -38.54 18.38 -5.54
N SER A 366 -37.39 18.94 -5.88
CA SER A 366 -37.18 20.39 -5.97
C SER A 366 -36.45 20.61 -7.30
N ASP A 367 -37.22 20.67 -8.38
CA ASP A 367 -36.85 21.13 -9.74
C ASP A 367 -36.46 22.62 -9.78
N VAL A 368 -35.86 23.15 -8.71
CA VAL A 368 -35.35 24.51 -8.68
C VAL A 368 -33.98 24.52 -9.38
N PRO A 369 -33.67 25.46 -10.29
CA PRO A 369 -32.36 25.55 -10.92
C PRO A 369 -31.28 25.70 -9.85
N VAL A 370 -30.56 24.61 -9.59
CA VAL A 370 -29.74 24.53 -8.39
C VAL A 370 -28.34 25.05 -8.71
N GLY A 371 -28.11 26.34 -8.41
CA GLY A 371 -26.92 27.10 -8.84
C GLY A 371 -25.57 26.38 -8.82
N VAL A 372 -24.71 26.76 -9.78
CA VAL A 372 -23.40 26.16 -10.08
C VAL A 372 -22.57 25.92 -8.82
N ILE A 373 -22.01 24.72 -8.71
CA ILE A 373 -21.06 24.33 -7.68
C ILE A 373 -19.66 24.51 -8.27
N SER A 374 -19.03 25.64 -7.94
CA SER A 374 -17.71 25.98 -8.47
C SER A 374 -16.60 25.37 -7.62
N LEU A 375 -15.83 24.47 -8.21
CA LEU A 375 -14.69 23.79 -7.61
C LEU A 375 -13.46 23.95 -8.53
N PRO A 376 -12.89 25.18 -8.59
CA PRO A 376 -11.90 25.55 -9.61
C PRO A 376 -10.54 24.83 -9.46
N HIS A 377 -10.25 24.28 -8.28
CA HIS A 377 -8.97 23.64 -7.97
C HIS A 377 -9.06 22.13 -7.85
N LEU A 378 -10.25 21.54 -8.02
CA LEU A 378 -10.46 20.11 -7.83
C LEU A 378 -9.75 19.32 -8.93
N GLN A 379 -8.79 18.49 -8.54
CA GLN A 379 -7.98 17.66 -9.43
C GLN A 379 -8.37 16.18 -9.35
N ILE A 380 -8.77 15.72 -8.16
CA ILE A 380 -9.14 14.33 -7.91
C ILE A 380 -10.53 14.29 -7.27
N PHE A 381 -11.47 13.61 -7.91
CA PHE A 381 -12.80 13.37 -7.37
C PHE A 381 -13.12 11.88 -7.34
N LYS A 382 -13.38 11.35 -6.15
CA LYS A 382 -13.70 9.94 -5.90
C LYS A 382 -15.12 9.85 -5.34
N ILE A 383 -15.95 8.98 -5.90
CA ILE A 383 -17.30 8.79 -5.39
C ILE A 383 -17.73 7.32 -5.44
N THR A 384 -18.17 6.84 -4.29
CA THR A 384 -18.92 5.60 -4.16
C THR A 384 -20.41 5.95 -4.15
N ASP A 385 -21.09 5.72 -5.27
CA ASP A 385 -22.46 6.11 -5.53
C ASP A 385 -23.46 4.98 -5.22
N GLY A 386 -24.19 5.12 -4.12
CA GLY A 386 -25.41 4.37 -3.80
C GLY A 386 -26.67 5.24 -3.82
N GLY A 387 -26.60 6.47 -4.35
CA GLY A 387 -27.67 7.46 -4.34
C GLY A 387 -28.74 7.25 -5.41
N PHE A 388 -29.83 8.02 -5.34
CA PHE A 388 -30.83 8.05 -6.40
C PHE A 388 -30.23 8.60 -7.70
N PRO A 389 -30.43 7.94 -8.86
CA PRO A 389 -29.83 8.36 -10.12
C PRO A 389 -30.13 9.81 -10.52
N SER A 390 -31.35 10.30 -10.28
CA SER A 390 -31.74 11.69 -10.55
C SER A 390 -31.01 12.70 -9.68
N THR A 391 -30.95 12.46 -8.36
CA THR A 391 -30.25 13.32 -7.40
C THR A 391 -28.77 13.44 -7.74
N MET A 392 -28.11 12.31 -8.00
CA MET A 392 -26.68 12.27 -8.32
C MET A 392 -26.37 12.91 -9.67
N ARG A 393 -27.17 12.63 -10.71
CA ARG A 393 -27.07 13.29 -12.01
C ARG A 393 -27.16 14.80 -11.89
N ASN A 394 -28.19 15.31 -11.22
CA ASN A 394 -28.39 16.75 -11.06
C ASN A 394 -27.24 17.40 -10.28
N THR A 395 -26.70 16.68 -9.29
CA THR A 395 -25.52 17.13 -8.53
C THR A 395 -24.28 17.23 -9.43
N PHE A 396 -24.00 16.20 -10.24
CA PHE A 396 -22.85 16.18 -11.14
C PHE A 396 -22.97 17.18 -12.29
N ALA A 397 -24.15 17.32 -12.89
CA ALA A 397 -24.42 18.30 -13.93
C ALA A 397 -24.28 19.76 -13.44
N SER A 398 -24.32 19.99 -12.13
CA SER A 398 -24.13 21.31 -11.51
C SER A 398 -22.66 21.66 -11.24
N LEU A 399 -21.71 20.76 -11.49
CA LEU A 399 -20.29 20.95 -11.16
C LEU A 399 -19.57 21.80 -12.22
N PHE A 400 -18.84 22.80 -11.76
CA PHE A 400 -17.83 23.50 -12.55
C PHE A 400 -16.43 23.13 -12.04
N VAL A 401 -15.77 22.22 -12.75
CA VAL A 401 -14.54 21.52 -12.33
C VAL A 401 -13.46 21.56 -13.44
N PRO A 402 -12.91 22.73 -13.78
CA PRO A 402 -12.04 22.92 -14.95
C PRO A 402 -10.70 22.16 -14.86
N GLU A 403 -10.17 21.97 -13.64
CA GLU A 403 -8.87 21.33 -13.38
C GLU A 403 -8.98 19.83 -13.05
N LEU A 404 -10.16 19.22 -13.22
CA LEU A 404 -10.39 17.82 -12.86
C LEU A 404 -9.61 16.88 -13.79
N ARG A 405 -8.67 16.13 -13.19
CA ARG A 405 -7.75 15.23 -13.90
C ARG A 405 -8.05 13.77 -13.64
N ARG A 406 -8.55 13.45 -12.45
CA ARG A 406 -8.83 12.08 -12.03
C ARG A 406 -10.24 11.95 -11.46
N ILE A 407 -11.00 11.02 -12.02
CA ILE A 407 -12.29 10.60 -11.49
C ILE A 407 -12.20 9.13 -11.09
N ASP A 408 -12.58 8.82 -9.86
CA ASP A 408 -12.78 7.45 -9.43
C ASP A 408 -14.25 7.24 -9.07
N TYR A 409 -14.96 6.37 -9.80
CA TYR A 409 -16.40 6.18 -9.70
C TYR A 409 -16.75 4.71 -9.47
N TRP A 410 -17.43 4.43 -8.36
CA TRP A 410 -17.99 3.13 -8.01
C TRP A 410 -19.49 3.23 -7.82
N ARG A 411 -20.24 2.24 -8.30
CA ARG A 411 -21.69 2.14 -8.07
C ARG A 411 -21.98 0.94 -7.17
N VAL A 412 -22.68 1.17 -6.05
CA VAL A 412 -22.98 0.10 -5.06
C VAL A 412 -24.24 -0.69 -5.44
N HIS A 413 -25.20 -0.05 -6.12
CA HIS A 413 -26.47 -0.66 -6.51
C HIS A 413 -26.70 -0.58 -8.02
N PRO A 414 -27.14 -1.69 -8.67
CA PRO A 414 -27.40 -1.70 -10.11
C PRO A 414 -28.46 -0.66 -10.48
N TYR A 415 -28.32 -0.10 -11.68
CA TYR A 415 -29.27 0.85 -12.23
C TYR A 415 -30.67 0.23 -12.33
N TYR A 416 -31.65 0.83 -11.65
CA TYR A 416 -33.08 0.61 -11.90
C TYR A 416 -33.73 1.82 -12.61
N ASP A 417 -32.94 2.59 -13.37
CA ASP A 417 -33.50 3.74 -14.10
C ASP A 417 -34.13 3.28 -15.41
N THR A 418 -35.45 3.09 -15.41
CA THR A 418 -36.27 2.77 -16.58
C THR A 418 -36.65 4.02 -17.39
N SER A 419 -36.24 5.23 -16.98
CA SER A 419 -36.76 6.50 -17.51
C SER A 419 -36.04 7.03 -18.77
N GLY A 420 -35.05 6.30 -19.32
CA GLY A 420 -34.30 6.77 -20.50
C GLY A 420 -33.46 8.03 -20.26
N SER A 421 -33.27 8.43 -19.01
CA SER A 421 -32.47 9.60 -18.64
C SER A 421 -30.99 9.27 -18.55
N GLN A 422 -30.14 10.30 -18.71
CA GLN A 422 -28.69 10.17 -18.74
C GLN A 422 -28.14 9.51 -17.47
N PRO A 423 -27.17 8.59 -17.54
CA PRO A 423 -26.62 7.98 -16.34
C PRO A 423 -25.72 8.98 -15.57
N PRO A 424 -25.83 9.12 -14.23
CA PRO A 424 -24.91 9.89 -13.39
C PRO A 424 -23.42 9.94 -13.77
N PRO A 425 -22.71 8.82 -14.04
CA PRO A 425 -21.28 8.89 -14.39
C PRO A 425 -21.05 9.69 -15.67
N LEU A 426 -22.00 9.69 -16.63
CA LEU A 426 -21.86 10.47 -17.85
C LEU A 426 -21.96 11.98 -17.56
N ALA A 427 -22.90 12.39 -16.72
CA ALA A 427 -23.04 13.80 -16.32
C ALA A 427 -21.76 14.30 -15.60
N LEU A 428 -21.09 13.45 -14.84
CA LEU A 428 -19.83 13.77 -14.19
C LEU A 428 -18.67 13.89 -15.19
N LEU A 429 -18.59 12.99 -16.17
CA LEU A 429 -17.57 13.04 -17.22
C LEU A 429 -17.73 14.28 -18.10
N GLU A 430 -18.96 14.65 -18.45
CA GLU A 430 -19.26 15.87 -19.23
C GLU A 430 -18.88 17.16 -18.49
N ALA A 431 -18.94 17.16 -17.15
CA ALA A 431 -18.52 18.31 -16.34
C ALA A 431 -16.99 18.53 -16.39
N GLY A 432 -16.19 17.50 -16.67
CA GLY A 432 -14.73 17.55 -16.65
C GLY A 432 -14.12 17.54 -18.06
N GLN A 433 -13.46 18.61 -18.47
CA GLN A 433 -12.87 18.71 -19.83
C GLN A 433 -11.41 18.21 -19.93
N SER A 434 -10.73 18.04 -18.78
CA SER A 434 -9.28 17.78 -18.69
C SER A 434 -8.94 16.43 -18.07
N ILE A 435 -9.88 15.48 -18.11
CA ILE A 435 -9.73 14.17 -17.45
C ILE A 435 -8.61 13.36 -18.12
N SER A 436 -7.58 13.02 -17.33
CA SER A 436 -6.46 12.18 -17.76
C SER A 436 -6.52 10.76 -17.19
N THR A 437 -7.19 10.58 -16.04
CA THR A 437 -7.32 9.31 -15.33
C THR A 437 -8.78 9.03 -15.00
N PHE A 438 -9.28 7.85 -15.34
CA PHE A 438 -10.64 7.42 -15.03
C PHE A 438 -10.58 6.04 -14.42
N HIS A 439 -10.97 5.95 -13.15
CA HIS A 439 -11.14 4.71 -12.44
C HIS A 439 -12.63 4.42 -12.36
N PHE A 440 -13.05 3.31 -12.95
CA PHE A 440 -14.44 2.96 -13.09
C PHE A 440 -14.72 1.51 -12.72
N ASP A 441 -15.75 1.30 -11.91
CA ASP A 441 -16.30 -0.03 -11.65
C ASP A 441 -17.52 -0.29 -12.54
N PRO A 442 -17.44 -1.22 -13.51
CA PRO A 442 -18.54 -1.53 -14.43
C PRO A 442 -19.66 -2.38 -13.81
N GLN A 443 -19.56 -2.79 -12.54
CA GLN A 443 -20.55 -3.66 -11.92
C GLN A 443 -21.94 -3.01 -11.90
N GLY A 444 -22.93 -3.69 -12.49
CA GLY A 444 -24.31 -3.21 -12.49
C GLY A 444 -24.59 -2.01 -13.43
N VAL A 445 -23.62 -1.64 -14.28
CA VAL A 445 -23.76 -0.60 -15.31
C VAL A 445 -23.89 -1.23 -16.70
N PRO A 446 -24.94 -0.95 -17.49
CA PRO A 446 -25.13 -1.51 -18.83
C PRO A 446 -23.94 -1.26 -19.77
N LYS A 447 -23.63 -2.21 -20.66
CA LYS A 447 -22.51 -2.13 -21.61
C LYS A 447 -22.54 -0.84 -22.44
N GLU A 448 -23.71 -0.45 -22.91
CA GLU A 448 -23.93 0.73 -23.75
C GLU A 448 -23.56 2.02 -23.00
N THR A 449 -23.90 2.09 -21.71
CA THR A 449 -23.51 3.20 -20.83
C THR A 449 -22.00 3.26 -20.64
N ILE A 450 -21.34 2.11 -20.44
CA ILE A 450 -19.88 2.05 -20.32
C ILE A 450 -19.24 2.62 -21.59
N ILE A 451 -19.67 2.16 -22.76
CA ILE A 451 -19.15 2.65 -24.06
C ILE A 451 -19.39 4.16 -24.20
N GLN A 452 -20.57 4.66 -23.85
CA GLN A 452 -20.89 6.09 -23.90
C GLN A 452 -19.99 6.93 -22.98
N CYS A 453 -19.71 6.45 -21.76
CA CYS A 453 -18.74 7.07 -20.87
C CYS A 453 -17.35 7.15 -21.51
N LEU A 454 -16.85 6.04 -22.08
CA LEU A 454 -15.53 6.00 -22.70
C LEU A 454 -15.41 6.90 -23.94
N ARG A 455 -16.50 7.06 -24.72
CA ARG A 455 -16.56 8.00 -25.86
C ARG A 455 -16.43 9.46 -25.44
N THR A 456 -16.89 9.80 -24.23
CA THR A 456 -16.91 11.18 -23.73
C THR A 456 -15.52 11.69 -23.33
N ILE A 457 -14.54 10.78 -23.16
CA ILE A 457 -13.19 11.08 -22.68
C ILE A 457 -12.08 10.58 -23.64
N PRO A 458 -12.04 11.04 -24.91
CA PRO A 458 -11.08 10.52 -25.91
C PRO A 458 -9.60 10.85 -25.59
N LYS A 459 -9.35 11.87 -24.76
CA LYS A 459 -8.01 12.29 -24.32
C LYS A 459 -7.48 11.53 -23.10
N LEU A 460 -8.23 10.55 -22.59
CA LEU A 460 -7.85 9.78 -21.41
C LEU A 460 -6.52 9.06 -21.63
N LYS A 461 -5.61 9.17 -20.66
CA LYS A 461 -4.29 8.53 -20.68
C LYS A 461 -4.18 7.31 -19.78
N HIS A 462 -5.00 7.25 -18.72
CA HIS A 462 -4.95 6.20 -17.72
C HIS A 462 -6.37 5.70 -17.41
N LEU A 463 -6.63 4.42 -17.72
CA LEU A 463 -7.89 3.75 -17.40
C LEU A 463 -7.65 2.70 -16.32
N ILE A 464 -8.41 2.77 -15.23
CA ILE A 464 -8.40 1.79 -14.15
C ILE A 464 -9.78 1.15 -14.07
N ILE A 465 -9.84 -0.18 -14.08
CA ILE A 465 -11.09 -0.92 -14.09
C ILE A 465 -11.16 -1.84 -12.88
N GLY A 466 -12.29 -1.75 -12.17
CA GLY A 466 -12.60 -2.63 -11.06
C GLY A 466 -12.08 -2.17 -9.70
N GLY A 467 -12.52 -2.82 -8.63
CA GLY A 467 -12.13 -2.48 -7.26
C GLY A 467 -10.66 -2.78 -7.00
N ARG A 468 -9.83 -1.75 -6.79
CA ARG A 468 -8.48 -1.97 -6.24
C ARG A 468 -8.62 -2.77 -4.95
N PRO A 469 -7.96 -3.93 -4.81
CA PRO A 469 -8.13 -4.76 -3.63
C PRO A 469 -7.73 -3.95 -2.40
N ALA A 470 -8.71 -3.66 -1.55
CA ALA A 470 -8.45 -3.04 -0.28
C ALA A 470 -7.54 -4.00 0.52
N PRO A 471 -6.44 -3.51 1.13
CA PRO A 471 -5.52 -4.36 1.89
C PRO A 471 -6.17 -5.03 3.11
N HIS A 472 -7.40 -4.63 3.41
CA HIS A 472 -8.38 -5.39 4.14
C HIS A 472 -9.64 -5.42 3.25
N LYS A 473 -10.16 -6.61 2.89
CA LYS A 473 -11.60 -6.77 3.11
C LYS A 473 -11.68 -6.74 4.63
N PRO A 474 -11.97 -5.61 5.27
CA PRO A 474 -12.25 -5.74 6.67
C PRO A 474 -13.41 -6.73 6.75
N GLU A 475 -13.39 -7.62 7.73
CA GLU A 475 -14.62 -8.33 8.15
C GLU A 475 -15.79 -7.36 8.46
N ILE A 476 -15.56 -6.03 8.38
CA ILE A 476 -16.47 -4.89 8.49
C ILE A 476 -17.39 -4.72 7.27
N MET A 477 -17.19 -5.40 6.14
CA MET A 477 -18.38 -5.74 5.35
C MET A 477 -18.96 -6.96 6.05
N PRO A 478 -20.12 -6.85 6.74
CA PRO A 478 -20.85 -8.07 7.03
C PRO A 478 -20.86 -8.83 5.72
N THR A 479 -20.44 -10.09 5.74
CA THR A 479 -20.64 -11.05 4.64
C THR A 479 -22.12 -11.20 4.25
N ASN A 480 -22.99 -10.38 4.84
CA ASN A 480 -24.42 -10.34 4.81
C ASN A 480 -24.96 -8.98 4.32
N VAL A 481 -24.13 -7.98 3.96
CA VAL A 481 -24.59 -6.94 3.03
C VAL A 481 -24.63 -7.64 1.69
N TRP A 482 -25.78 -8.25 1.42
CA TRP A 482 -26.26 -8.75 0.14
C TRP A 482 -25.27 -8.43 -0.98
N THR A 483 -24.28 -9.31 -1.24
CA THR A 483 -23.67 -9.40 -2.58
C THR A 483 -24.71 -10.18 -3.35
N PRO A 484 -25.57 -9.51 -4.09
CA PRO A 484 -26.67 -10.19 -4.72
C PRO A 484 -26.07 -11.03 -5.83
N PRO A 485 -26.76 -12.06 -6.33
CA PRO A 485 -26.35 -12.77 -7.53
C PRO A 485 -26.59 -11.84 -8.74
N PHE A 486 -25.94 -10.68 -8.78
CA PHE A 486 -26.00 -9.80 -9.93
C PHE A 486 -25.06 -10.34 -10.99
N ARG A 487 -25.59 -10.44 -12.21
CA ARG A 487 -24.81 -10.78 -13.41
C ARG A 487 -23.59 -9.88 -13.46
N THR A 488 -22.40 -10.46 -13.54
CA THR A 488 -21.19 -9.73 -13.89
C THR A 488 -21.44 -9.10 -15.25
N THR A 489 -21.51 -7.77 -15.31
CA THR A 489 -21.45 -7.10 -16.60
C THR A 489 -20.08 -7.41 -17.18
N ALA A 490 -20.05 -8.10 -18.32
CA ALA A 490 -18.82 -8.39 -19.02
C ALA A 490 -18.17 -7.06 -19.38
N LEU A 491 -16.92 -6.89 -18.97
CA LEU A 491 -16.13 -5.75 -19.39
C LEU A 491 -16.02 -5.77 -20.92
N PRO A 492 -16.34 -4.68 -21.64
CA PRO A 492 -16.24 -4.63 -23.09
C PRO A 492 -14.79 -4.46 -23.55
N LEU A 493 -13.85 -5.28 -23.03
CA LEU A 493 -12.44 -5.21 -23.41
C LEU A 493 -12.27 -5.49 -24.91
N GLU A 494 -13.13 -6.35 -25.47
CA GLU A 494 -13.20 -6.64 -26.91
C GLU A 494 -13.58 -5.40 -27.73
N ASP A 495 -14.45 -4.53 -27.22
CA ASP A 495 -14.83 -3.28 -27.89
C ASP A 495 -13.70 -2.23 -27.81
N LEU A 496 -12.71 -2.43 -26.93
CA LEU A 496 -11.48 -1.64 -26.89
C LEU A 496 -10.37 -2.19 -27.80
N VAL A 497 -10.52 -3.38 -28.38
CA VAL A 497 -9.55 -3.94 -29.33
C VAL A 497 -9.61 -3.17 -30.65
N VAL A 498 -8.45 -2.76 -31.15
CA VAL A 498 -8.35 -2.09 -32.46
C VAL A 498 -8.31 -3.15 -33.55
N ARG A 499 -9.33 -3.19 -34.41
CA ARG A 499 -9.43 -4.17 -35.51
C ARG A 499 -8.57 -3.76 -36.71
N GLU A 500 -7.86 -4.72 -37.31
CA GLU A 500 -6.99 -4.49 -38.48
C GLU A 500 -7.79 -4.21 -39.78
N ASP A 501 -8.98 -4.80 -39.92
CA ASP A 501 -9.77 -4.84 -41.16
C ASP A 501 -10.67 -3.60 -41.41
N ALA A 502 -10.64 -2.60 -40.54
CA ALA A 502 -11.46 -1.41 -40.67
C ALA A 502 -10.94 -0.49 -41.80
N HIS A 503 -11.60 -0.52 -42.96
CA HIS A 503 -11.41 0.45 -44.04
C HIS A 503 -11.66 1.89 -43.53
N LEU A 504 -10.89 2.85 -44.04
CA LEU A 504 -10.93 4.27 -43.63
C LEU A 504 -12.29 4.96 -43.85
N ASP A 505 -13.19 4.34 -44.63
CA ASP A 505 -14.52 4.87 -44.99
C ASP A 505 -15.68 4.27 -44.16
N ASP A 506 -15.40 3.38 -43.20
CA ASP A 506 -16.44 2.75 -42.39
C ASP A 506 -16.86 3.67 -41.24
N VAL A 507 -18.02 4.31 -41.40
CA VAL A 507 -18.57 5.38 -40.55
C VAL A 507 -18.80 4.94 -39.09
N ASP A 508 -18.75 3.63 -38.80
CA ASP A 508 -19.07 3.02 -37.51
C ASP A 508 -17.84 2.59 -36.67
N ASN A 509 -16.60 2.79 -37.15
CA ASN A 509 -15.37 2.40 -36.41
C ASN A 509 -14.83 3.52 -35.50
N ASP A 510 -15.64 3.92 -34.52
CA ASP A 510 -15.23 4.90 -33.51
C ASP A 510 -14.19 4.28 -32.55
N ILE A 511 -12.92 4.66 -32.69
CA ILE A 511 -11.83 4.14 -31.85
C ILE A 511 -11.94 4.74 -30.45
N LEU A 512 -12.31 3.91 -29.48
CA LEU A 512 -12.41 4.33 -28.08
C LEU A 512 -11.03 4.58 -27.47
N LEU A 513 -10.89 5.69 -26.74
CA LEU A 513 -9.70 6.05 -25.95
C LEU A 513 -8.38 6.03 -26.77
N PRO A 514 -8.26 6.83 -27.84
CA PRO A 514 -7.07 6.84 -28.70
C PRO A 514 -5.79 7.32 -27.99
N SER A 515 -5.90 8.00 -26.84
CA SER A 515 -4.77 8.54 -26.08
C SER A 515 -4.31 7.65 -24.92
N LEU A 516 -4.82 6.42 -24.80
CA LEU A 516 -4.58 5.55 -23.65
C LEU A 516 -3.12 5.05 -23.60
N GLU A 517 -2.41 5.37 -22.52
CA GLU A 517 -1.00 4.98 -22.29
C GLU A 517 -0.83 4.00 -21.11
N THR A 518 -1.73 4.00 -20.14
CA THR A 518 -1.70 3.13 -18.95
C THR A 518 -3.05 2.45 -18.71
N PHE A 519 -3.03 1.14 -18.47
CA PHE A 519 -4.22 0.35 -18.17
C PHE A 519 -4.02 -0.45 -16.87
N GLU A 520 -4.96 -0.34 -15.93
CA GLU A 520 -4.99 -1.16 -14.72
C GLU A 520 -6.31 -1.94 -14.62
N ILE A 521 -6.25 -3.21 -14.22
CA ILE A 521 -7.44 -4.06 -14.03
C ILE A 521 -7.36 -4.83 -12.70
N TYR A 522 -8.46 -4.82 -11.95
CA TYR A 522 -8.58 -5.48 -10.65
C TYR A 522 -9.89 -6.27 -10.55
N GLU A 523 -9.82 -7.55 -10.18
CA GLU A 523 -10.99 -8.41 -9.85
C GLU A 523 -11.70 -7.97 -8.54
N PRO A 524 -13.00 -8.29 -8.30
CA PRO A 524 -13.73 -9.51 -8.66
C PRO A 524 -14.61 -9.36 -9.92
N PHE A 525 -14.03 -9.61 -11.10
CA PHE A 525 -14.81 -9.70 -12.34
C PHE A 525 -14.47 -11.01 -13.04
N ALA A 526 -15.42 -11.93 -13.00
CA ALA A 526 -15.40 -13.08 -13.89
C ALA A 526 -15.56 -12.57 -15.33
N ASN A 527 -14.51 -12.72 -16.15
CA ASN A 527 -14.55 -13.13 -17.57
C ASN A 527 -13.44 -12.55 -18.46
N VAL A 528 -12.49 -11.75 -17.96
CA VAL A 528 -11.31 -11.37 -18.79
C VAL A 528 -10.25 -12.48 -18.72
N SER A 529 -10.17 -13.29 -19.78
CA SER A 529 -9.10 -14.27 -19.95
C SER A 529 -7.76 -13.58 -20.23
N ASP A 530 -6.67 -14.27 -19.92
CA ASP A 530 -5.32 -13.78 -20.25
C ASP A 530 -5.17 -13.56 -21.78
N SER A 531 -5.77 -14.43 -22.60
CA SER A 531 -5.81 -14.29 -24.06
C SER A 531 -6.56 -13.04 -24.56
N THR A 532 -7.68 -12.67 -23.92
CA THR A 532 -8.42 -11.44 -24.27
C THR A 532 -7.63 -10.20 -23.86
N LEU A 533 -6.97 -10.25 -22.70
CA LEU A 533 -6.07 -9.18 -22.24
C LEU A 533 -4.90 -8.99 -23.21
N GLN A 534 -4.26 -10.08 -23.64
CA GLN A 534 -3.17 -10.04 -24.61
C GLN A 534 -3.60 -9.43 -25.95
N LYS A 535 -4.75 -9.85 -26.51
CA LYS A 535 -5.29 -9.29 -27.76
C LYS A 535 -5.49 -7.78 -27.65
N PHE A 536 -6.06 -7.32 -26.54
CA PHE A 536 -6.20 -5.90 -26.27
C PHE A 536 -4.85 -5.18 -26.24
N ILE A 537 -3.88 -5.69 -25.47
CA ILE A 537 -2.55 -5.08 -25.34
C ILE A 537 -1.85 -4.99 -26.70
N CYS A 538 -1.71 -6.11 -27.43
CA CYS A 538 -0.99 -6.11 -28.70
C CYS A 538 -1.72 -5.27 -29.78
N SER A 539 -3.05 -5.15 -29.75
CA SER A 539 -3.77 -4.25 -30.68
C SER A 539 -3.47 -2.76 -30.47
N ARG A 540 -2.95 -2.38 -29.28
CA ARG A 540 -2.66 -0.99 -28.88
C ARG A 540 -1.18 -0.71 -28.68
N VAL A 541 -0.30 -1.61 -29.12
CA VAL A 541 1.15 -1.42 -29.09
C VAL A 541 1.69 -1.48 -30.52
N GLY A 542 2.75 -0.73 -30.79
CA GLY A 542 3.53 -0.86 -32.03
C GLY A 542 2.87 -0.42 -33.32
N LEU A 543 3.20 -1.14 -34.40
CA LEU A 543 2.80 -0.79 -35.77
C LEU A 543 1.28 -0.70 -35.93
N ALA A 544 0.52 -1.52 -35.20
CA ALA A 544 -0.94 -1.47 -35.18
C ALA A 544 -1.46 -0.12 -34.63
N ALA A 545 -0.89 0.34 -33.51
CA ALA A 545 -1.20 1.64 -32.92
C ALA A 545 -0.75 2.80 -33.82
N ALA A 546 0.48 2.75 -34.33
CA ALA A 546 1.06 3.79 -35.18
C ALA A 546 0.30 3.99 -36.50
N ARG A 547 -0.14 2.90 -37.15
CA ARG A 547 -0.93 2.95 -38.40
C ARG A 547 -2.28 3.63 -38.24
N LYS A 548 -2.87 3.57 -37.03
CA LYS A 548 -4.18 4.15 -36.70
C LYS A 548 -4.08 5.49 -35.96
N GLY A 549 -2.87 6.03 -35.79
CA GLY A 549 -2.65 7.33 -35.15
C GLY A 549 -2.99 7.37 -33.65
N ILE A 550 -3.00 6.21 -32.96
CA ILE A 550 -3.28 6.12 -31.53
C ILE A 550 -2.00 6.01 -30.70
N SER A 551 -2.08 6.42 -29.43
CA SER A 551 -0.97 6.32 -28.49
C SER A 551 -0.68 4.86 -28.15
N SER A 552 0.60 4.49 -28.09
CA SER A 552 1.00 3.14 -27.68
C SER A 552 0.83 2.95 -26.17
N LEU A 553 0.26 1.82 -25.78
CA LEU A 553 0.16 1.41 -24.39
C LEU A 553 1.56 1.14 -23.82
N ARG A 554 1.90 1.74 -22.68
CA ARG A 554 3.25 1.67 -22.06
C ARG A 554 3.27 0.90 -20.74
N ARG A 555 2.17 0.92 -19.99
CA ARG A 555 2.09 0.26 -18.69
C ARG A 555 0.78 -0.47 -18.54
N VAL A 556 0.87 -1.73 -18.16
CA VAL A 556 -0.27 -2.60 -17.90
C VAL A 556 -0.10 -3.24 -16.53
N LYS A 557 -1.09 -3.07 -15.66
CA LYS A 557 -1.11 -3.68 -14.34
C LYS A 557 -2.38 -4.48 -14.13
N GLY A 558 -2.25 -5.70 -13.63
CA GLY A 558 -3.38 -6.58 -13.39
C GLY A 558 -3.27 -7.29 -12.06
N ARG A 559 -4.39 -7.42 -11.35
CA ARG A 559 -4.50 -8.37 -10.25
C ARG A 559 -5.77 -9.21 -10.40
N PHE A 560 -5.57 -10.52 -10.38
CA PHE A 560 -6.62 -11.51 -10.60
C PHE A 560 -6.75 -12.43 -9.38
N GLU A 561 -7.99 -12.65 -8.93
CA GLU A 561 -8.41 -13.63 -7.92
C GLU A 561 -8.62 -15.04 -8.52
N ARG A 562 -7.96 -15.34 -9.64
CA ARG A 562 -7.91 -16.64 -10.31
C ARG A 562 -6.46 -17.07 -10.54
N PRO A 563 -6.18 -18.37 -10.77
CA PRO A 563 -4.88 -18.79 -11.27
C PRO A 563 -4.62 -18.23 -12.68
N MET A 564 -3.33 -18.13 -13.02
CA MET A 564 -2.87 -17.77 -14.36
C MET A 564 -3.33 -18.85 -15.35
N GLN A 565 -3.97 -18.44 -16.46
CA GLN A 565 -4.44 -19.33 -17.53
C GLN A 565 -3.36 -19.49 -18.61
N GLU A 566 -2.80 -18.37 -19.06
CA GLU A 566 -1.77 -18.29 -20.11
C GLU A 566 -0.70 -17.26 -19.73
N ASP A 567 0.57 -17.54 -20.01
CA ASP A 567 1.66 -16.58 -19.82
C ASP A 567 1.83 -15.70 -21.07
N ILE A 568 1.26 -14.50 -21.00
CA ILE A 568 1.24 -13.54 -22.12
C ILE A 568 2.50 -12.66 -22.19
N SER A 569 3.45 -12.84 -21.26
CA SER A 569 4.60 -11.95 -21.08
C SER A 569 5.54 -11.96 -22.30
N GLY A 570 5.69 -13.12 -22.94
CA GLY A 570 6.54 -13.28 -24.13
C GLY A 570 6.01 -12.51 -25.33
N GLU A 571 4.73 -12.69 -25.65
CA GLU A 571 4.10 -12.06 -26.81
C GLU A 571 3.96 -10.55 -26.63
N VAL A 572 3.61 -10.06 -25.43
CA VAL A 572 3.58 -8.62 -25.15
C VAL A 572 4.95 -7.96 -25.34
N LYS A 573 6.03 -8.64 -24.88
CA LYS A 573 7.41 -8.16 -25.09
C LYS A 573 7.79 -8.14 -26.57
N GLN A 574 7.38 -9.14 -27.34
CA GLN A 574 7.62 -9.17 -28.78
C GLN A 574 6.89 -8.03 -29.50
N CYS A 575 5.59 -7.85 -29.22
CA CYS A 575 4.78 -6.73 -29.74
C CYS A 575 5.44 -5.36 -29.43
N GLY A 576 6.00 -5.19 -28.22
CA GLY A 576 6.72 -3.97 -27.81
C GLY A 576 8.10 -3.81 -28.47
N ALA A 577 8.86 -4.89 -28.65
CA ALA A 577 10.18 -4.84 -29.28
C ALA A 577 10.10 -4.46 -30.77
N GLU A 578 9.12 -5.00 -31.50
CA GLU A 578 8.84 -4.65 -32.91
C GLU A 578 8.44 -3.17 -33.06
N ALA A 579 7.93 -2.57 -31.98
CA ALA A 579 7.50 -1.18 -31.89
C ALA A 579 8.58 -0.17 -31.46
N GLY A 580 9.68 -0.64 -30.87
CA GLY A 580 10.58 0.22 -30.10
C GLY A 580 9.92 0.83 -28.83
N VAL A 581 8.90 0.17 -28.27
CA VAL A 581 8.20 0.61 -27.05
C VAL A 581 8.43 -0.40 -25.94
N ASP A 582 9.01 0.04 -24.82
CA ASP A 582 9.12 -0.78 -23.62
C ASP A 582 7.76 -0.79 -22.88
N VAL A 583 7.13 -1.97 -22.81
CA VAL A 583 5.82 -2.17 -22.17
C VAL A 583 6.04 -2.80 -20.80
N GLY A 584 5.81 -2.03 -19.74
CA GLY A 584 5.85 -2.53 -18.37
C GLY A 584 4.60 -3.35 -18.03
N LEU A 585 4.76 -4.67 -17.92
CA LEU A 585 3.68 -5.61 -17.58
C LEU A 585 3.83 -6.11 -16.13
N GLU A 586 2.88 -5.74 -15.26
CA GLU A 586 2.81 -6.14 -13.84
C GLU A 586 1.52 -6.94 -13.58
N LEU A 587 1.55 -8.27 -13.72
CA LEU A 587 0.40 -9.13 -13.44
C LEU A 587 0.62 -9.93 -12.15
N THR A 588 -0.37 -9.91 -11.26
CA THR A 588 -0.37 -10.67 -10.01
C THR A 588 -1.60 -11.58 -9.95
N TYR A 589 -1.38 -12.84 -9.60
CA TYR A 589 -2.44 -13.84 -9.46
C TYR A 589 -2.48 -14.30 -7.99
N LEU A 590 -3.65 -14.76 -7.53
CA LEU A 590 -3.83 -15.14 -6.14
C LEU A 590 -2.91 -16.32 -5.79
N THR A 591 -2.02 -16.10 -4.83
CA THR A 591 -1.23 -17.16 -4.16
C THR A 591 -1.61 -17.16 -2.69
N ASP A 592 -2.08 -18.31 -2.20
CA ASP A 592 -2.37 -18.55 -0.80
C ASP A 592 -1.12 -18.28 0.04
N ASN A 593 -1.14 -17.22 0.86
CA ASN A 593 -0.46 -17.13 2.15
C ASN A 593 -0.61 -15.71 2.71
N LEU A 594 -1.61 -15.51 3.58
CA LEU A 594 -1.65 -14.37 4.48
C LEU A 594 -1.01 -14.80 5.81
N GLU A 595 0.26 -14.45 6.02
CA GLU A 595 0.91 -14.62 7.32
C GLU A 595 0.19 -13.77 8.37
N THR A 596 -0.33 -14.40 9.41
CA THR A 596 -0.88 -13.72 10.59
C THR A 596 0.27 -13.09 11.39
N LYS A 597 0.35 -11.76 11.39
CA LYS A 597 1.37 -11.03 12.15
C LYS A 597 1.11 -11.12 13.66
N ASN A 598 2.17 -11.32 14.45
CA ASN A 598 2.14 -11.24 15.92
C ASN A 598 1.50 -9.91 16.40
N PRO A 599 0.45 -9.93 17.24
CA PRO A 599 -0.27 -8.72 17.69
C PRO A 599 0.63 -7.76 18.47
N PHE A 600 1.65 -8.27 19.17
CA PHE A 600 2.58 -7.44 19.94
C PHE A 600 3.68 -6.78 19.11
N SER A 601 3.76 -7.11 17.81
CA SER A 601 4.68 -6.45 16.90
C SER A 601 4.40 -4.95 16.82
N VAL A 602 5.45 -4.13 16.69
CA VAL A 602 5.29 -2.70 16.37
C VAL A 602 4.78 -2.48 14.95
N GLU A 603 4.86 -3.50 14.09
CA GLU A 603 4.25 -3.51 12.76
C GLU A 603 2.77 -3.89 12.78
N PHE A 604 2.21 -4.25 13.94
CA PHE A 604 0.83 -4.67 14.05
C PHE A 604 -0.14 -3.53 13.72
N GLY A 605 -1.12 -3.80 12.87
CA GLY A 605 -2.05 -2.79 12.34
C GLY A 605 -1.59 -2.10 11.07
N LEU A 606 -0.37 -2.38 10.58
CA LEU A 606 0.01 -1.96 9.24
C LEU A 606 -0.72 -2.78 8.18
N THR A 607 -1.16 -2.12 7.10
CA THR A 607 -1.77 -2.80 5.96
C THR A 607 -0.82 -3.90 5.45
N GLN A 608 -1.30 -5.13 5.23
CA GLN A 608 -0.42 -6.27 4.95
C GLN A 608 0.45 -6.08 3.71
N ILE A 609 -0.11 -5.48 2.65
CA ILE A 609 0.55 -5.33 1.35
C ILE A 609 1.42 -4.06 1.33
N THR A 610 0.84 -2.90 1.65
CA THR A 610 1.56 -1.61 1.50
C THR A 610 2.35 -1.19 2.72
N ARG A 611 2.24 -1.93 3.83
CA ARG A 611 2.78 -1.59 5.15
C ARG A 611 2.50 -0.13 5.58
N ARG A 612 1.43 0.49 5.09
CA ARG A 612 0.99 1.84 5.48
C ARG A 612 0.23 1.80 6.80
N THR A 613 0.24 2.92 7.52
CA THR A 613 -0.46 3.11 8.80
C THR A 613 -1.94 3.42 8.61
N TRP A 614 -2.32 4.04 7.49
CA TRP A 614 -3.69 4.41 7.20
C TRP A 614 -4.41 3.33 6.41
N ILE A 615 -5.54 2.85 6.92
CA ILE A 615 -6.28 1.73 6.31
C ILE A 615 -6.90 2.11 4.95
N TYR A 616 -7.26 3.39 4.75
CA TYR A 616 -7.83 3.89 3.50
C TYR A 616 -6.78 4.45 2.54
N SER A 617 -5.50 4.21 2.81
CA SER A 617 -4.38 4.66 1.97
C SER A 617 -4.55 4.37 0.47
N VAL A 618 -5.08 3.20 0.14
CA VAL A 618 -5.28 2.76 -1.25
C VAL A 618 -6.46 3.47 -1.90
N LEU A 619 -7.51 3.74 -1.12
CA LEU A 619 -8.66 4.52 -1.58
C LEU A 619 -8.29 6.00 -1.78
N GLU A 620 -7.39 6.53 -0.95
CA GLU A 620 -6.92 7.92 -1.05
C GLU A 620 -5.86 8.13 -2.14
N SER A 621 -5.05 7.11 -2.49
CA SER A 621 -3.98 7.20 -3.50
C SER A 621 -4.41 6.84 -4.92
#